data_AF-A0A834X179-F1
#
_entry.id   AF-A0A834X179-F1
#
_cell.length_a   1.000
_cell.length_b   1.000
_cell.length_c   1.000
_cell.angle_alpha   90.00
_cell.angle_beta   90.00
_cell.angle_gamma   90.00
#
_symmetry.space_group_name_H-M   'P 1'
#
loop_
_entity.id
_entity.type
_entity.pdbx_description
1 polymer ?
#
loop_
_entity_poly.entity_id
_entity_poly.type
_entity_poly.pdbx_seq_one_letter_code
_entity_poly.pdbx_strand_id
1 'polypeptide(L)'
;MIPSTNSPSVPFFPQCVNWLLDNQLFDGSWGLPDCHPLLLKDALLSTSACVLALKQWGLGEEQINRGLRFIESNIASAYDENQHSPIGFDIVFPSLVESLQSLGINLSLGATSLEAMIYKREMEIRR
;
A
#
# COMPACT_ATOMS: atom_id res chain seq x y z
N MET A 1 5.61 2.99 -10.89
CA MET A 1 4.54 3.44 -11.83
C MET A 1 5.21 4.04 -13.03
N ILE A 2 4.83 3.64 -14.26
CA ILE A 2 5.56 4.01 -15.48
C ILE A 2 4.67 4.93 -16.32
N PRO A 3 5.04 6.22 -16.51
CA PRO A 3 4.28 7.14 -17.35
C PRO A 3 4.48 6.86 -18.83
N SER A 4 3.46 7.19 -19.62
CA SER A 4 3.54 7.18 -21.08
C SER A 4 4.58 8.18 -21.57
N THR A 5 5.30 7.84 -22.64
CA THR A 5 6.27 8.74 -23.29
C THR A 5 5.59 9.98 -23.88
N ASN A 6 4.29 9.87 -24.21
CA ASN A 6 3.53 10.92 -24.87
C ASN A 6 2.78 11.82 -23.87
N SER A 7 2.46 11.29 -22.68
CA SER A 7 1.79 12.05 -21.63
C SER A 7 2.16 11.52 -20.24
N PRO A 8 2.80 12.34 -19.38
CA PRO A 8 3.18 11.95 -18.03
C PRO A 8 2.00 11.58 -17.11
N SER A 9 0.79 12.03 -17.44
CA SER A 9 -0.43 11.78 -16.66
C SER A 9 -1.12 10.46 -16.99
N VAL A 10 -0.60 9.69 -17.95
CA VAL A 10 -1.22 8.45 -18.43
C VAL A 10 -0.26 7.28 -18.17
N PRO A 11 -0.76 6.11 -17.72
CA PRO A 11 0.09 4.93 -17.56
C PRO A 11 0.60 4.43 -18.92
N PHE A 12 1.87 4.01 -18.97
CA PHE A 12 2.43 3.33 -20.14
C PHE A 12 1.77 1.97 -20.38
N PHE A 13 1.38 1.28 -19.30
CA PHE A 13 0.69 -0.01 -19.32
C PHE A 13 -0.73 0.10 -18.75
N PRO A 14 -1.70 0.64 -19.50
CA PRO A 14 -3.07 0.86 -19.01
C PRO A 14 -3.77 -0.43 -18.58
N GLN A 15 -3.44 -1.57 -19.19
CA GLN A 15 -3.96 -2.89 -18.82
C GLN A 15 -3.64 -3.29 -17.38
N CYS A 16 -2.49 -2.86 -16.84
CA CYS A 16 -2.15 -3.14 -15.45
C CYS A 16 -3.03 -2.34 -14.50
N VAL A 17 -3.37 -1.09 -14.86
CA VAL A 17 -4.27 -0.26 -14.06
C VAL A 17 -5.71 -0.78 -14.13
N ASN A 18 -6.17 -1.21 -15.30
CA ASN A 18 -7.47 -1.86 -15.43
C ASN A 18 -7.55 -3.14 -14.58
N TRP A 19 -6.48 -3.94 -14.55
CA TRP A 19 -6.43 -5.11 -13.68
C TRP A 19 -6.60 -4.73 -12.20
N LEU A 20 -6.00 -3.63 -11.73
CA LEU A 20 -6.22 -3.16 -10.36
C LEU A 20 -7.69 -2.82 -10.09
N LEU A 21 -8.36 -2.14 -11.03
CA LEU A 21 -9.77 -1.76 -10.91
C LEU A 21 -10.68 -2.99 -10.81
N ASP A 22 -10.39 -4.03 -11.59
CA ASP A 22 -11.24 -5.21 -11.73
C ASP A 22 -10.99 -6.29 -10.67
N ASN A 23 -9.88 -6.23 -9.91
CA ASN A 23 -9.43 -7.31 -9.02
C ASN A 23 -9.31 -6.92 -7.53
N GLN A 24 -10.03 -5.87 -7.11
CA GLN A 24 -10.15 -5.58 -5.68
C GLN A 24 -11.03 -6.64 -4.99
N LEU A 25 -10.60 -7.16 -3.85
CA LEU A 25 -11.37 -8.11 -3.04
C LEU A 25 -12.58 -7.44 -2.39
N PHE A 26 -13.52 -8.25 -1.90
CA PHE A 26 -14.77 -7.77 -1.32
C PHE A 26 -14.55 -6.88 -0.08
N ASP A 27 -13.57 -7.23 0.75
CA ASP A 27 -13.17 -6.47 1.94
C ASP A 27 -12.43 -5.15 1.64
N GLY A 28 -12.11 -4.89 0.37
CA GLY A 28 -11.40 -3.71 -0.09
C GLY A 28 -9.89 -3.90 -0.25
N SER A 29 -9.35 -5.06 0.09
CA SER A 29 -7.92 -5.34 -0.07
C SER A 29 -7.54 -5.75 -1.50
N TRP A 30 -6.24 -5.75 -1.78
CA TRP A 30 -5.62 -6.50 -2.87
C TRP A 30 -4.63 -7.49 -2.28
N GLY A 31 -4.59 -8.69 -2.84
CA GLY A 31 -3.74 -9.78 -2.39
C GLY A 31 -4.36 -11.14 -2.68
N LEU A 32 -4.00 -12.14 -1.89
CA LEU A 32 -4.61 -13.46 -1.98
C LEU A 32 -6.04 -13.43 -1.38
N PRO A 33 -7.05 -13.96 -2.11
CA PRO A 33 -8.35 -14.26 -1.51
C PRO A 33 -8.18 -15.18 -0.30
N ASP A 34 -9.03 -15.01 0.72
CA ASP A 34 -8.99 -15.80 1.96
C ASP A 34 -7.61 -15.78 2.66
N CYS A 35 -6.95 -14.61 2.64
CA CYS A 35 -5.64 -14.41 3.24
C CYS A 35 -5.63 -14.86 4.71
N HIS A 36 -4.63 -15.66 5.07
CA HIS A 36 -4.49 -16.15 6.44
C HIS A 36 -4.33 -14.96 7.41
N PRO A 37 -4.95 -14.97 8.61
CA PRO A 37 -4.90 -13.84 9.55
C PRO A 37 -3.48 -13.42 10.03
N LEU A 38 -2.47 -14.26 9.79
CA LEU A 38 -1.05 -13.98 10.10
C LEU A 38 -0.27 -13.36 8.93
N LEU A 39 -0.93 -13.11 7.80
CA LEU A 39 -0.35 -12.55 6.58
C LEU A 39 -0.92 -11.17 6.25
N LEU A 40 -1.45 -10.45 7.26
CA LEU A 40 -2.05 -9.13 7.03
C LEU A 40 -1.03 -8.09 6.56
N LYS A 41 0.26 -8.26 6.88
CA LYS A 41 1.33 -7.41 6.33
C LYS A 41 1.42 -7.50 4.81
N ASP A 42 1.20 -8.68 4.22
CA ASP A 42 1.18 -8.85 2.76
C ASP A 42 -0.02 -8.12 2.13
N ALA A 43 -1.21 -8.30 2.71
CA ALA A 43 -2.43 -7.62 2.27
C ALA A 43 -2.31 -6.09 2.41
N LEU A 44 -1.74 -5.59 3.52
CA LEU A 44 -1.48 -4.16 3.73
C LEU A 44 -0.52 -3.61 2.68
N LEU A 45 0.55 -4.33 2.37
CA LEU A 45 1.55 -3.91 1.40
C LEU A 45 0.94 -3.83 -0.01
N SER A 46 0.28 -4.90 -0.44
CA SER A 46 -0.41 -4.99 -1.73
C SER A 46 -1.49 -3.93 -1.87
N THR A 47 -2.36 -3.78 -0.87
CA THR A 47 -3.44 -2.78 -0.88
C THR A 47 -2.91 -1.35 -0.94
N SER A 48 -1.88 -1.02 -0.15
CA SER A 48 -1.26 0.30 -0.16
C SER A 48 -0.62 0.64 -1.52
N ALA A 49 0.05 -0.33 -2.14
CA ALA A 49 0.64 -0.15 -3.47
C ALA A 49 -0.44 0.07 -4.55
N CYS A 50 -1.56 -0.66 -4.46
CA CYS A 50 -2.69 -0.52 -5.40
C CYS A 50 -3.38 0.85 -5.25
N VAL A 51 -3.64 1.27 -4.00
CA VAL A 51 -4.20 2.61 -3.70
C VAL A 51 -3.26 3.70 -4.21
N LEU A 52 -1.96 3.58 -3.97
CA LEU A 52 -0.96 4.53 -4.48
C LEU A 52 -1.01 4.63 -6.00
N ALA A 53 -1.07 3.48 -6.69
CA ALA A 53 -1.12 3.43 -8.14
C ALA A 53 -2.39 4.07 -8.72
N LEU A 54 -3.55 3.74 -8.17
CA LEU A 54 -4.83 4.32 -8.59
C LEU A 54 -4.86 5.83 -8.33
N LYS A 55 -4.38 6.28 -7.17
CA LYS A 55 -4.29 7.69 -6.82
C LYS A 55 -3.39 8.47 -7.76
N GLN A 56 -2.20 7.93 -8.09
CA GLN A 56 -1.25 8.55 -9.02
C GLN A 56 -1.87 8.84 -10.39
N TRP A 57 -2.69 7.92 -10.90
CA TRP A 57 -3.33 8.06 -12.20
C TRP A 57 -4.69 8.78 -12.14
N GLY A 58 -5.19 9.13 -10.95
CA GLY A 58 -6.48 9.78 -10.77
C GLY A 58 -7.66 8.90 -11.18
N LEU A 59 -7.57 7.59 -10.96
CA LEU A 59 -8.57 6.59 -11.34
C LEU A 59 -9.07 5.80 -10.13
N GLY A 60 -10.27 5.22 -10.22
CA GLY A 60 -10.78 4.26 -9.24
C GLY A 60 -11.05 4.83 -7.86
N GLU A 61 -11.72 5.98 -7.76
CA GLU A 61 -12.02 6.63 -6.48
C GLU A 61 -12.76 5.72 -5.49
N GLU A 62 -13.72 4.91 -5.98
CA GLU A 62 -14.41 3.93 -5.16
C GLU A 62 -13.46 2.86 -4.61
N GLN A 63 -12.59 2.33 -5.47
CA GLN A 63 -11.59 1.32 -5.12
C GLN A 63 -10.59 1.88 -4.11
N ILE A 64 -10.14 3.13 -4.29
CA ILE A 64 -9.30 3.86 -3.34
C ILE A 64 -10.00 3.93 -1.98
N ASN A 65 -11.24 4.40 -1.92
CA ASN A 65 -11.96 4.57 -0.65
C ASN A 65 -12.21 3.25 0.08
N ARG A 66 -12.42 2.14 -0.64
CA ARG A 66 -12.52 0.80 -0.06
C ARG A 66 -11.16 0.31 0.45
N GLY A 67 -10.09 0.53 -0.32
CA GLY A 67 -8.73 0.17 0.07
C GLY A 67 -8.24 0.93 1.30
N LEU A 68 -8.55 2.22 1.39
CA LEU A 68 -8.22 3.03 2.58
C LEU A 68 -8.93 2.52 3.82
N ARG A 69 -10.23 2.20 3.74
CA ARG A 69 -10.97 1.60 4.86
C ARG A 69 -10.35 0.27 5.31
N PHE A 70 -9.93 -0.58 4.37
CA PHE A 70 -9.21 -1.81 4.70
C PHE A 70 -7.90 -1.53 5.42
N ILE A 71 -7.08 -0.61 4.88
CA ILE A 71 -5.78 -0.25 5.47
C ILE A 71 -5.99 0.28 6.90
N GLU A 72 -6.88 1.24 7.10
CA GLU A 72 -7.17 1.83 8.42
C GLU A 72 -7.63 0.77 9.43
N SER A 73 -8.48 -0.16 9.00
CA SER A 73 -8.99 -1.23 9.87
C SER A 73 -7.91 -2.24 10.29
N ASN A 74 -6.85 -2.41 9.50
CA ASN A 74 -5.82 -3.43 9.70
C ASN A 74 -4.43 -2.85 10.02
N ILE A 75 -4.29 -1.53 10.10
CA ILE A 75 -2.98 -0.86 10.17
C ILE A 75 -2.14 -1.29 11.40
N ALA A 76 -2.81 -1.67 12.49
CA ALA A 76 -2.16 -2.20 13.69
C ALA A 76 -1.32 -3.45 13.39
N SER A 77 -1.73 -4.27 12.43
CA SER A 77 -1.01 -5.49 12.02
C SER A 77 0.35 -5.20 11.37
N ALA A 78 0.60 -3.97 10.91
CA ALA A 78 1.94 -3.57 10.44
C ALA A 78 2.99 -3.62 11.57
N TYR A 79 2.56 -3.42 12.82
CA TYR A 79 3.40 -3.36 14.01
C TYR A 79 3.37 -4.63 14.85
N ASP A 80 2.48 -5.56 14.55
CA ASP A 80 2.35 -6.81 15.27
C ASP A 80 3.53 -7.74 14.93
N GLU A 81 4.31 -8.10 15.96
CA GLU A 81 5.45 -9.01 15.85
C GLU A 81 5.02 -10.44 15.53
N ASN A 82 3.77 -10.81 15.83
CA ASN A 82 3.22 -12.13 15.51
C ASN A 82 2.83 -12.26 14.04
N GLN A 83 2.72 -11.15 13.30
CA GLN A 83 2.45 -11.16 11.87
C GLN A 83 3.71 -11.51 11.09
N HIS A 84 3.59 -12.44 10.15
CA HIS A 84 4.68 -12.76 9.23
C HIS A 84 4.94 -11.56 8.31
N SER A 85 6.19 -11.11 8.28
CA SER A 85 6.61 -10.03 7.38
C SER A 85 7.04 -10.60 6.03
N PRO A 86 6.46 -10.14 4.90
CA PRO A 86 7.03 -10.45 3.60
C PRO A 86 8.43 -9.83 3.48
N ILE A 87 9.25 -10.39 2.57
CA ILE A 87 10.62 -9.93 2.36
C ILE A 87 10.62 -8.44 2.01
N GLY A 88 11.43 -7.66 2.74
CA GLY A 88 11.56 -6.22 2.52
C GLY A 88 10.39 -5.37 3.03
N PHE A 89 9.41 -5.94 3.74
CA PHE A 89 8.27 -5.19 4.29
C PHE A 89 8.71 -3.95 5.07
N ASP A 90 9.67 -4.12 5.98
CA ASP A 90 10.18 -3.06 6.85
C ASP A 90 10.93 -1.95 6.09
N ILE A 91 11.23 -2.14 4.81
CA ILE A 91 11.84 -1.13 3.93
C ILE A 91 10.79 -0.51 3.00
N VAL A 92 9.96 -1.35 2.37
CA VAL A 92 9.03 -0.94 1.33
C VAL A 92 7.79 -0.26 1.92
N PHE A 93 7.22 -0.82 2.99
CA PHE A 93 5.98 -0.30 3.56
C PHE A 93 6.11 1.15 4.07
N PRO A 94 7.15 1.54 4.84
CA PRO A 94 7.35 2.94 5.22
C PRO A 94 7.47 3.89 4.03
N SER A 95 8.15 3.45 2.97
CA SER A 95 8.35 4.24 1.75
C SER A 95 7.03 4.43 0.97
N LEU A 96 6.13 3.44 1.00
CA LEU A 96 4.78 3.55 0.44
C LEU A 96 3.92 4.53 1.24
N VAL A 97 4.01 4.51 2.57
CA VAL A 97 3.28 5.45 3.43
C VAL A 97 3.70 6.89 3.13
N GLU A 98 5.00 7.16 3.05
CA GLU A 98 5.52 8.49 2.67
C GLU A 98 5.03 8.91 1.28
N SER A 99 5.01 7.97 0.32
CA SER A 99 4.50 8.23 -1.03
C SER A 99 3.01 8.58 -1.04
N LEU A 100 2.18 7.86 -0.26
CA LEU A 100 0.76 8.16 -0.10
C LEU A 100 0.54 9.55 0.53
N GLN A 101 1.32 9.90 1.56
CA GLN A 101 1.28 11.21 2.20
C GLN A 101 1.60 12.34 1.21
N SER A 102 2.61 12.14 0.35
CA SER A 102 2.96 13.11 -0.71
C SER A 102 1.83 13.36 -1.72
N LEU A 103 0.90 12.41 -1.88
CA LEU A 103 -0.30 12.52 -2.71
C LEU A 103 -1.55 12.95 -1.92
N GLY A 104 -1.37 13.42 -0.69
CA GLY A 104 -2.44 13.90 0.19
C GLY A 104 -3.26 12.81 0.87
N ILE A 105 -2.80 11.56 0.86
CA ILE A 105 -3.42 10.45 1.60
C ILE A 105 -2.68 10.27 2.92
N ASN A 106 -3.32 10.66 4.01
CA ASN A 106 -2.80 10.47 5.35
C ASN A 106 -3.45 9.24 6.00
N LEU A 107 -2.68 8.17 6.15
CA LEU A 107 -3.11 7.02 6.92
C LEU A 107 -3.14 7.39 8.41
N SER A 108 -4.08 6.83 9.17
CA SER A 108 -4.26 7.06 10.61
C SER A 108 -3.16 6.41 11.46
N LEU A 109 -1.90 6.67 11.13
CA LEU A 109 -0.73 6.20 11.85
C LEU A 109 -0.44 7.16 13.00
N GLY A 110 -0.26 6.60 14.21
CA GLY A 110 0.29 7.37 15.32
C GLY A 110 1.68 7.90 14.95
N ALA A 111 2.01 9.13 15.34
CA ALA A 111 3.32 9.74 15.04
C ALA A 111 4.49 8.84 15.48
N THR A 112 4.38 8.26 16.68
CA THR A 112 5.36 7.30 17.22
C THR A 112 5.50 6.04 16.37
N SER A 113 4.41 5.58 15.76
CA SER A 113 4.38 4.37 14.93
C SER A 113 5.07 4.61 13.58
N LEU A 114 4.90 5.80 12.98
CA LEU A 114 5.60 6.17 11.75
C LEU A 114 7.11 6.34 11.99
N GLU A 115 7.50 7.00 13.08
CA GLU A 115 8.91 7.16 13.46
C GLU A 115 9.60 5.81 13.69
N ALA A 116 8.94 4.89 14.38
CA ALA A 116 9.46 3.53 14.59
C ALA A 116 9.67 2.77 13.27
N MET A 117 8.74 2.91 12.33
CA MET A 117 8.86 2.34 10.98
C MET A 117 10.05 2.91 10.21
N ILE A 118 10.23 4.23 10.23
CA ILE A 118 11.34 4.91 9.56
C ILE A 118 12.67 4.47 10.17
N TYR A 119 12.76 4.42 11.50
CA TYR A 119 13.96 3.97 12.20
C TYR A 119 14.32 2.53 11.83
N LYS A 120 13.33 1.63 11.79
CA LYS A 120 13.55 0.23 11.41
C LYS A 120 14.04 0.09 9.96
N ARG A 121 13.47 0.86 9.02
CA ARG A 121 13.94 0.93 7.64
C ARG A 121 15.41 1.32 7.56
N GLU A 122 15.83 2.35 8.29
CA GLU A 122 17.23 2.80 8.29
C GLU A 122 18.19 1.73 8.82
N MET A 123 17.77 0.98 9.83
CA MET A 123 18.57 -0.12 10.37
C MET A 123 18.77 -1.25 9.36
N GLU A 124 17.71 -1.63 8.63
CA GLU A 124 17.79 -2.67 7.59
C GLU A 124 18.64 -2.24 6.39
N ILE A 125 18.59 -0.95 5.99
CA ILE A 125 19.39 -0.43 4.85
C ILE A 125 20.90 -0.39 5.16
N ARG A 126 21.28 -0.18 6.42
CA ARG A 126 22.70 -0.09 6.83
C ARG A 126 23.37 -1.45 7.05
N ARG A 127 22.62 -2.54 6.96
CA ARG A 127 23.07 -3.90 7.23
C ARG A 127 23.77 -4.53 6.03
#